data_AF-A0A9E3BCM0-F1
#
_entry.id   AF-A0A9E3BCM0-F1
#
_cell.length_a   1.000
_cell.length_b   1.000
_cell.length_c   1.000
_cell.angle_alpha   90.00
_cell.angle_beta   90.00
_cell.angle_gamma   90.00
#
_symmetry.space_group_name_H-M   'P 1'
#
loop_
_entity.id
_entity.type
_entity.pdbx_description
1 polymer ?
#
loop_
_entity_poly.entity_id
_entity_poly.type
_entity_poly.pdbx_seq_one_letter_code
_entity_poly.pdbx_strand_id
1 'polypeptide(L)'
;MNNNRVIAIVIGAVVALFAFSLVMRFVLLSEYGLPLGWVFFGLPVGGIGVLLLLLRLGLLNNLLREKWGGTLASWPHNSGVQVPPPTFPLPAASASQRLHELETMRASSAISEMEYAAKRQQIISDM
;
A
#
# COMPACT_ATOMS: atom_id res chain seq x y z
N MET A 1 13.92 -12.29 -44.49
CA MET A 1 13.32 -12.51 -43.15
C MET A 1 13.08 -11.14 -42.54
N ASN A 2 11.87 -10.85 -42.07
CA ASN A 2 11.53 -9.55 -41.49
C ASN A 2 12.19 -9.39 -40.12
N ASN A 3 13.00 -8.35 -39.95
CA ASN A 3 13.78 -8.11 -38.72
C ASN A 3 12.89 -8.11 -37.47
N ASN A 4 11.64 -7.66 -37.58
CA ASN A 4 10.67 -7.64 -36.49
C ASN A 4 10.32 -9.03 -35.96
N ARG A 5 10.26 -10.05 -36.83
CA ARG A 5 9.98 -11.43 -36.41
C ARG A 5 11.18 -12.04 -35.69
N VAL A 6 12.39 -11.74 -36.18
CA VAL A 6 13.64 -12.14 -35.51
C VAL A 6 13.73 -11.47 -34.13
N ILE A 7 13.46 -10.17 -34.06
CA ILE A 7 13.43 -9.41 -32.79
C ILE A 7 12.39 -10.00 -31.83
N ALA A 8 11.18 -10.31 -32.29
CA ALA A 8 10.14 -10.92 -31.45
C ALA A 8 10.54 -12.29 -30.90
N ILE A 9 11.19 -13.12 -31.72
CA ILE A 9 11.69 -14.44 -31.29
C ILE A 9 12.81 -14.28 -30.25
N VAL A 10 13.74 -13.34 -30.47
CA VAL A 10 14.83 -13.06 -29.52
C VAL A 10 14.29 -12.54 -28.19
N ILE A 11 13.35 -11.59 -28.21
CA ILE A 11 12.71 -11.08 -26.99
C ILE A 11 11.98 -12.21 -26.25
N GLY A 12 11.21 -13.03 -26.97
CA GLY A 12 10.52 -14.18 -26.38
C GLY A 12 11.48 -15.17 -25.73
N ALA A 13 12.60 -15.48 -26.37
CA ALA A 13 13.63 -16.35 -25.83
C ALA A 13 14.29 -15.77 -24.57
N VAL A 14 14.58 -14.46 -24.56
CA VAL A 14 15.16 -13.77 -23.40
C VAL A 14 14.19 -13.78 -22.21
N VAL A 15 12.91 -13.51 -22.45
CA VAL A 15 11.87 -13.55 -21.40
C VAL A 15 11.69 -14.96 -20.86
N ALA A 16 11.65 -15.97 -21.73
CA ALA A 16 11.53 -17.37 -21.32
C ALA A 16 12.74 -17.83 -20.49
N LEU A 17 13.96 -17.49 -20.91
CA LEU A 17 15.19 -17.79 -20.15
C LEU A 17 15.20 -17.08 -18.79
N PHE A 18 14.72 -15.85 -18.74
CA PHE A 18 14.63 -15.09 -17.49
C PHE A 18 13.63 -15.73 -16.51
N ALA A 19 12.44 -16.11 -16.99
CA ALA A 19 11.44 -16.81 -16.19
C ALA A 19 11.93 -18.19 -15.74
N PHE A 20 12.59 -18.94 -16.62
CA PHE A 20 13.16 -20.25 -16.28
C PHE A 20 14.26 -20.13 -15.22
N SER A 21 15.12 -19.12 -15.32
CA SER A 21 16.15 -18.80 -14.31
C SER A 21 15.52 -18.49 -12.95
N LEU A 22 14.42 -17.73 -12.92
CA LEU A 22 13.66 -17.43 -11.70
C LEU A 22 13.09 -18.70 -11.04
N VAL A 23 12.51 -19.61 -11.84
CA VAL A 23 11.95 -20.87 -11.32
C VAL A 23 13.06 -21.76 -10.77
N MET A 24 14.15 -21.97 -11.52
CA MET A 24 15.26 -22.79 -11.04
C MET A 24 15.85 -22.22 -9.75
N ARG A 25 16.02 -20.91 -9.68
CA ARG A 25 16.55 -20.26 -8.49
C ARG A 25 15.56 -20.36 -7.32
N PHE A 26 14.25 -20.20 -7.55
CA PHE A 26 13.22 -20.40 -6.52
C PHE A 26 13.22 -21.82 -5.95
N VAL A 27 13.38 -22.84 -6.80
CA VAL A 27 13.47 -24.25 -6.39
C VAL A 27 14.75 -24.47 -5.57
N LEU A 28 15.90 -23.99 -6.06
CA LEU A 28 17.17 -24.04 -5.33
C LEU A 28 17.08 -23.33 -3.96
N LEU A 29 16.43 -22.15 -3.88
CA LEU A 29 16.23 -21.46 -2.60
C LEU A 29 15.29 -22.20 -1.66
N SER A 30 14.29 -22.90 -2.21
CA SER A 30 13.32 -23.68 -1.43
C SER A 30 13.95 -24.96 -0.85
N GLU A 31 14.87 -25.59 -1.57
CA GLU A 31 15.62 -26.75 -1.08
C GLU A 31 16.75 -26.37 -0.11
N TYR A 32 17.40 -25.22 -0.30
CA TYR A 32 18.55 -24.83 0.53
C TYR A 32 18.18 -24.25 1.91
N GLY A 33 16.90 -23.92 2.18
CA GLY A 33 16.45 -23.52 3.53
C GLY A 33 17.24 -22.38 4.17
N LEU A 34 17.81 -21.48 3.36
CA LEU A 34 18.74 -20.45 3.83
C LEU A 34 17.98 -19.22 4.36
N PRO A 35 18.43 -18.62 5.47
CA PRO A 35 17.77 -17.49 6.09
C PRO A 35 17.75 -16.28 5.16
N LEU A 36 16.59 -15.62 5.11
CA LEU A 36 16.19 -14.46 4.29
C LEU A 36 17.21 -13.30 4.12
N GLY A 37 18.33 -13.29 4.84
CA GLY A 37 19.33 -12.22 4.82
C GLY A 37 20.21 -12.16 3.57
N TRP A 38 20.45 -13.29 2.87
CA TRP A 38 21.35 -13.33 1.71
C TRP A 38 20.67 -13.01 0.36
N VAL A 39 19.35 -12.87 0.35
CA VAL A 39 18.55 -12.56 -0.86
C VAL A 39 18.76 -11.12 -1.36
N PHE A 40 19.45 -10.27 -0.59
CA PHE A 40 19.63 -8.84 -0.89
C PHE A 40 20.69 -8.51 -1.96
N PHE A 41 21.56 -9.44 -2.35
CA PHE A 41 22.78 -9.07 -3.09
C PHE A 41 22.78 -9.38 -4.60
N GLY A 42 21.74 -10.02 -5.18
CA GLY A 42 21.91 -10.47 -6.58
C GLY A 42 20.72 -10.93 -7.42
N LEU A 43 19.47 -10.49 -7.17
CA LEU A 43 18.36 -10.57 -8.16
C LEU A 43 17.21 -9.61 -7.75
N PRO A 44 16.22 -9.31 -8.62
CA PRO A 44 15.58 -8.01 -8.80
C PRO A 44 14.42 -7.79 -7.81
N VAL A 45 14.53 -8.33 -6.59
CA VAL A 45 13.62 -7.99 -5.47
C VAL A 45 13.81 -6.53 -5.07
N GLY A 46 14.95 -5.92 -5.43
CA GLY A 46 15.10 -4.47 -5.46
C GLY A 46 13.97 -3.78 -6.24
N GLY A 47 13.43 -4.37 -7.30
CA GLY A 47 12.31 -3.79 -8.04
C GLY A 47 11.01 -3.73 -7.23
N ILE A 48 10.64 -4.83 -6.56
CA ILE A 48 9.43 -4.88 -5.71
C ILE A 48 9.64 -4.07 -4.42
N GLY A 49 10.84 -4.11 -3.84
CA GLY A 49 11.21 -3.28 -2.70
C GLY A 49 11.20 -1.78 -3.04
N VAL A 50 11.72 -1.40 -4.21
CA VAL A 50 11.64 -0.03 -4.74
C VAL A 50 10.21 0.34 -5.08
N LEU A 51 9.40 -0.58 -5.63
CA LEU A 51 7.99 -0.32 -5.91
C LEU A 51 7.22 -0.07 -4.60
N LEU A 52 7.45 -0.88 -3.57
CA LEU A 52 6.88 -0.65 -2.24
C LEU A 52 7.44 0.61 -1.57
N LEU A 53 8.72 0.93 -1.76
CA LEU A 53 9.34 2.16 -1.24
C LEU A 53 8.77 3.40 -1.93
N LEU A 54 8.59 3.38 -3.25
CA LEU A 54 7.98 4.45 -4.02
C LEU A 54 6.47 4.58 -3.77
N LEU A 55 5.80 3.48 -3.43
CA LEU A 55 4.40 3.47 -2.99
C LEU A 55 4.29 4.07 -1.57
N ARG A 56 5.20 3.68 -0.67
CA ARG A 56 5.32 4.20 0.71
C ARG A 56 5.72 5.68 0.73
N LEU A 57 6.59 6.09 -0.20
CA LEU A 57 7.02 7.48 -0.41
C LEU A 57 5.96 8.31 -1.16
N GLY A 58 4.90 7.66 -1.66
CA GLY A 58 3.76 8.33 -2.32
C GLY A 58 4.00 8.75 -3.77
N LEU A 59 5.18 8.48 -4.33
CA LEU A 59 5.54 8.90 -5.69
C LEU A 59 4.73 8.14 -6.76
N LEU A 60 4.48 6.84 -6.55
CA LEU A 60 3.59 6.05 -7.41
C LEU A 60 2.11 6.41 -7.20
N ASN A 61 1.72 6.76 -5.98
CA ASN A 61 0.35 7.15 -5.66
C ASN A 61 -0.01 8.49 -6.30
N ASN A 62 0.93 9.44 -6.37
CA ASN A 62 0.71 10.69 -7.09
C ASN A 62 0.58 10.44 -8.59
N LEU A 63 1.47 9.66 -9.21
CA LEU A 63 1.40 9.36 -10.65
C LEU A 63 0.11 8.62 -11.05
N LEU A 64 -0.38 7.71 -10.19
CA LEU A 64 -1.65 7.02 -10.40
C LEU A 64 -2.84 7.95 -10.16
N ARG A 65 -2.73 8.91 -9.22
CA ARG A 65 -3.73 9.97 -9.00
C ARG A 65 -3.81 10.93 -10.18
N GLU A 66 -2.71 11.28 -10.83
CA GLU A 66 -2.74 12.13 -12.03
C GLU A 66 -3.37 11.40 -13.23
N LYS A 67 -3.15 10.07 -13.33
CA LYS A 67 -3.69 9.23 -14.40
C LYS A 67 -5.17 8.86 -14.22
N TRP A 68 -5.67 8.78 -12.99
CA TRP A 68 -7.05 8.37 -12.67
C TRP A 68 -7.85 9.46 -11.93
N GLY A 69 -7.35 10.70 -11.88
CA GLY A 69 -7.96 11.83 -11.16
C GLY A 69 -9.15 12.49 -11.87
N GLY A 70 -9.76 11.82 -12.85
CA GLY A 70 -10.75 12.42 -13.74
C GLY A 70 -12.22 12.17 -13.41
N THR A 71 -12.62 11.21 -12.56
CA THR A 71 -14.06 10.83 -12.55
C THR A 71 -14.70 10.36 -11.24
N LEU A 72 -14.03 10.26 -10.08
CA LEU A 72 -14.71 9.70 -8.88
C LEU A 72 -14.44 10.39 -7.55
N ALA A 73 -14.37 11.73 -7.51
CA ALA A 73 -14.47 12.46 -6.25
C ALA A 73 -15.25 13.77 -6.38
N SER A 74 -16.45 13.70 -6.96
CA SER A 74 -17.49 14.69 -6.68
C SER A 74 -18.69 13.94 -6.12
N TRP A 75 -19.06 14.27 -4.89
CA TRP A 75 -20.38 14.21 -4.22
C TRP A 75 -20.16 14.16 -2.69
N PRO A 76 -20.94 14.88 -1.89
CA PRO A 76 -20.94 16.34 -1.78
C PRO A 76 -20.55 16.76 -0.35
N HIS A 77 -19.78 17.84 -0.18
CA HIS A 77 -19.77 18.60 1.07
C HIS A 77 -19.99 20.07 0.77
N ASN A 78 -21.27 20.42 0.79
CA ASN A 78 -21.84 21.66 1.27
C ASN A 78 -21.11 22.97 0.89
N SER A 79 -21.64 23.59 -0.16
CA SER A 79 -21.43 24.98 -0.52
C SER A 79 -21.83 25.94 0.61
N GLY A 80 -20.88 26.72 1.12
CA GLY A 80 -21.14 27.82 2.04
C GLY A 80 -19.92 28.68 2.37
N VAL A 81 -19.65 29.67 1.52
CA VAL A 81 -19.02 30.97 1.82
C VAL A 81 -17.57 31.01 2.37
N GLN A 82 -16.72 31.63 1.57
CA GLN A 82 -15.34 32.07 1.79
C GLN A 82 -15.15 33.03 2.97
N VAL A 83 -14.37 32.65 4.01
CA VAL A 83 -13.68 33.55 4.97
C VAL A 83 -12.46 32.82 5.59
N PRO A 84 -11.22 33.37 5.64
CA PRO A 84 -10.14 32.90 6.52
C PRO A 84 -10.12 33.74 7.84
N PRO A 85 -9.44 33.41 8.97
CA PRO A 85 -8.96 32.19 9.67
C PRO A 85 -9.72 32.03 11.05
N PRO A 86 -9.39 31.20 12.09
CA PRO A 86 -8.11 31.15 12.86
C PRO A 86 -7.61 29.72 13.23
N THR A 87 -6.33 29.60 13.60
CA THR A 87 -5.78 28.43 14.30
C THR A 87 -6.41 28.31 15.70
N PHE A 88 -7.44 27.49 15.84
CA PHE A 88 -7.91 27.01 17.13
C PHE A 88 -7.05 25.82 17.56
N PRO A 89 -6.64 25.72 18.84
CA PRO A 89 -6.09 24.48 19.37
C PRO A 89 -7.18 23.41 19.23
N LEU A 90 -6.89 22.31 18.52
CA LEU A 90 -7.80 21.16 18.46
C LEU A 90 -8.10 20.74 19.91
N PRO A 91 -9.39 20.69 20.33
CA PRO A 91 -9.74 20.11 21.61
C PRO A 91 -9.18 18.69 21.67
N ALA A 92 -8.53 18.32 22.77
CA ALA A 92 -8.17 16.92 23.01
C ALA A 92 -9.43 16.08 22.80
N ALA A 93 -9.42 15.21 21.78
CA ALA A 93 -10.60 14.47 21.37
C ALA A 93 -11.22 13.80 22.60
N SER A 94 -12.47 14.16 22.90
CA SER A 94 -13.17 13.65 24.08
C SER A 94 -13.26 12.13 24.01
N ALA A 95 -13.37 11.48 25.16
CA ALA A 95 -13.48 10.04 25.22
C ALA A 95 -14.68 9.49 24.40
N SER A 96 -15.76 10.29 24.24
CA SER A 96 -16.86 10.02 23.31
C SER A 96 -16.45 10.02 21.83
N GLN A 97 -15.57 10.94 21.42
CA GLN A 97 -15.07 11.03 20.05
C GLN A 97 -14.14 9.85 19.72
N ARG A 98 -13.29 9.44 20.68
CA ARG A 98 -12.44 8.25 20.54
C ARG A 98 -13.26 6.96 20.42
N LEU A 99 -14.35 6.84 21.16
CA LEU A 99 -15.27 5.70 21.05
C LEU A 99 -15.96 5.65 19.68
N HIS A 100 -16.38 6.80 19.15
CA HIS A 100 -17.01 6.88 17.83
C HIS A 100 -16.04 6.50 16.70
N GLU A 101 -14.77 6.91 16.83
CA GLU A 101 -13.71 6.53 15.90
C GLU A 101 -13.46 5.02 15.91
N LEU A 102 -13.40 4.38 17.08
CA LEU A 102 -13.28 2.92 17.19
C LEU A 102 -14.47 2.19 16.57
N GLU A 103 -15.70 2.70 16.73
CA GLU A 103 -16.88 2.11 16.10
C GLU A 103 -16.82 2.20 14.58
N THR A 104 -16.30 3.32 14.05
CA THR A 104 -16.12 3.51 12.61
C THR A 104 -15.04 2.56 12.06
N MET A 105 -13.95 2.36 12.81
CA MET A 105 -12.91 1.39 12.46
C MET A 105 -13.42 -0.05 12.51
N ARG A 106 -14.30 -0.38 13.47
CA ARG A 106 -14.97 -1.69 13.52
C ARG A 106 -15.92 -1.88 12.33
N ALA A 107 -16.77 -0.90 12.04
CA ALA A 107 -17.73 -0.96 10.94
C ALA A 107 -17.04 -1.11 9.57
N SER A 108 -15.83 -0.57 9.42
CA SER A 108 -14.98 -0.76 8.23
C SER A 108 -14.15 -2.06 8.25
N SER A 109 -14.33 -2.92 9.25
CA SER A 109 -13.53 -4.14 9.50
C SER A 109 -12.02 -3.89 9.58
N ALA A 110 -11.61 -2.67 9.94
CA ALA A 110 -10.21 -2.29 10.08
C ALA A 110 -9.60 -2.80 11.39
N ILE A 111 -10.43 -3.09 12.39
CA ILE A 111 -10.03 -3.67 13.69
C ILE A 111 -10.89 -4.89 14.03
N SER A 112 -10.33 -5.84 14.80
CA SER A 112 -11.03 -7.04 15.26
C SER A 112 -11.89 -6.74 16.50
N GLU A 113 -12.97 -7.52 16.71
CA GLU A 113 -13.89 -7.36 17.86
C GLU A 113 -13.18 -7.42 19.22
N MET A 114 -12.18 -8.28 19.37
CA MET A 114 -11.38 -8.36 20.61
C MET A 114 -10.59 -7.08 20.87
N GLU A 115 -10.05 -6.49 19.80
CA GLU A 115 -9.27 -5.26 19.88
C GLU A 115 -10.17 -4.04 20.15
N TYR A 116 -11.34 -3.99 19.50
CA TYR A 116 -12.37 -3.01 19.81
C TYR A 116 -12.78 -3.07 21.29
N ALA A 117 -13.06 -4.27 21.81
CA ALA A 117 -13.50 -4.45 23.19
C ALA A 117 -12.43 -3.98 24.19
N ALA A 118 -11.16 -4.34 23.95
CA ALA A 118 -10.04 -3.89 24.79
C ALA A 118 -9.89 -2.36 24.79
N LYS A 119 -9.91 -1.73 23.61
CA LYS A 119 -9.75 -0.26 23.48
C LYS A 119 -10.94 0.50 24.06
N ARG A 120 -12.17 -0.01 23.89
CA ARG A 120 -13.37 0.56 24.50
C ARG A 120 -13.30 0.53 26.02
N GLN A 121 -12.87 -0.58 26.62
CA GLN A 121 -12.66 -0.68 28.07
C GLN A 121 -11.57 0.27 28.55
N GLN A 122 -10.47 0.40 27.81
CA GLN A 122 -9.41 1.35 28.13
C GLN A 122 -9.90 2.80 28.16
N ILE A 123 -10.69 3.22 27.16
CA ILE A 123 -11.23 4.59 27.10
C ILE A 123 -12.22 4.84 28.23
N ILE A 124 -13.09 3.88 28.55
CA ILE A 124 -14.04 4.01 29.66
C ILE A 124 -13.31 4.06 31.02
N SER A 125 -12.16 3.39 31.15
CA SER A 125 -11.34 3.43 32.37
C SER A 125 -10.50 4.70 32.50
N ASP A 126 -10.22 5.39 31.38
CA ASP A 126 -9.47 6.65 31.29
C ASP A 126 -10.37 7.89 31.48
N MET A 127 -11.69 7.69 31.46
CA MET A 127 -12.71 8.70 31.82
C MET A 127 -12.76 8.90 33.33
#